data_AF-A0A9Q3JC16-F1
#
_entry.id   AF-A0A9Q3JC16-F1
#
_cell.length_a   1.000
_cell.length_b   1.000
_cell.length_c   1.000
_cell.angle_alpha   90.00
_cell.angle_beta   90.00
_cell.angle_gamma   90.00
#
_symmetry.space_group_name_H-M   'P 1'
#
loop_
_entity.id
_entity.type
_entity.pdbx_description
1 polymer ?
#
loop_
_entity_poly.entity_id
_entity_poly.type
_entity_poly.pdbx_seq_one_letter_code
_entity_poly.pdbx_strand_id
1 'polypeptide(L)'
;MEHPAFRKFNQQETSQIAQMSESLLEPRKIQAQLCNQRKTDRPVILQDIDRQVKKIKKDKLQVRRPIYALIETLKEEHFVWSSARDAEGHVTSLFVTHPLSIKLFHGFPHVILMGCTYKKNK
;
A
#
# COMPACT_ATOMS: atom_id res chain seq x y z
N MET A 1 5.64 24.57 22.27
CA MET A 1 5.83 23.34 21.47
C MET A 1 5.19 22.20 22.26
N GLU A 2 4.11 21.60 21.76
CA GLU A 2 3.42 20.51 22.47
C GLU A 2 4.21 19.20 22.39
N HIS A 3 4.24 18.45 23.50
CA HIS A 3 5.00 17.21 23.63
C HIS A 3 4.39 16.08 22.77
N PRO A 4 5.19 15.24 22.07
CA PRO A 4 4.71 14.21 21.15
C PRO A 4 3.67 13.23 21.71
N ALA A 5 3.67 13.02 23.03
CA ALA A 5 2.70 12.17 23.72
C ALA A 5 1.24 12.66 23.57
N PHE A 6 1.01 13.97 23.36
CA PHE A 6 -0.33 14.57 23.23
C PHE A 6 -0.88 14.54 21.80
N ARG A 7 -0.09 14.11 20.81
CA ARG A 7 -0.45 14.04 19.38
C ARG A 7 -0.91 12.64 18.91
N LYS A 8 -1.42 11.82 19.84
CA LYS A 8 -1.93 10.48 19.50
C LYS A 8 -3.32 10.58 18.87
N PHE A 9 -3.55 9.78 17.83
CA PHE A 9 -4.87 9.58 17.25
C PHE A 9 -5.75 8.74 18.19
N ASN A 10 -7.02 9.13 18.35
CA ASN A 10 -8.00 8.29 19.01
C ASN A 10 -8.44 7.13 18.09
N GLN A 11 -9.31 6.25 18.59
CA GLN A 11 -9.74 5.06 17.86
C GLN A 11 -10.59 5.40 16.61
N GLN A 12 -11.44 6.43 16.70
CA GLN A 12 -12.25 6.89 15.56
C GLN A 12 -11.37 7.45 14.43
N GLU A 13 -10.42 8.31 14.78
CA GLU A 13 -9.46 8.89 13.85
C GLU A 13 -8.57 7.81 13.22
N THR A 14 -8.15 6.83 14.01
CA THR A 14 -7.38 5.69 13.51
C THR A 14 -8.17 4.89 12.47
N SER A 15 -9.46 4.67 12.71
CA SER A 15 -10.36 3.95 11.79
C SER A 15 -10.59 4.74 10.50
N GLN A 16 -10.76 6.06 10.60
CA GLN A 16 -10.85 6.95 9.45
C GLN A 16 -9.57 6.98 8.62
N ILE A 17 -8.40 7.07 9.27
CA ILE A 17 -7.10 7.00 8.60
C ILE A 17 -6.95 5.65 7.87
N ALA A 18 -7.38 4.55 8.48
CA ALA A 18 -7.35 3.24 7.85
C ALA A 18 -8.21 3.20 6.58
N GLN A 19 -9.47 3.63 6.66
CA GLN A 19 -10.39 3.66 5.51
C GLN A 19 -9.84 4.53 4.36
N MET A 20 -9.32 5.72 4.69
CA MET A 20 -8.73 6.61 3.69
C MET A 20 -7.45 6.02 3.07
N SER A 21 -6.60 5.39 3.89
CA SER A 21 -5.39 4.73 3.39
C SER A 21 -5.69 3.52 2.51
N GLU A 22 -6.77 2.78 2.78
CA GLU A 22 -7.22 1.66 1.94
C GLU A 22 -7.76 2.15 0.59
N SER A 23 -8.34 3.35 0.57
CA SER A 23 -8.78 4.04 -0.65
C SER A 23 -7.64 4.71 -1.43
N LEU A 24 -6.38 4.40 -1.10
CA LEU A 24 -5.16 4.93 -1.74
C LEU A 24 -5.03 6.48 -1.69
N LEU A 25 -5.68 7.13 -0.73
CA LEU A 25 -5.55 8.58 -0.54
C LEU A 25 -4.14 8.93 -0.05
N GLU A 26 -3.57 9.99 -0.62
CA GLU A 26 -2.27 10.50 -0.19
C GLU A 26 -2.32 11.04 1.25
N PRO A 27 -1.26 10.85 2.05
CA PRO A 27 -1.19 11.33 3.44
C PRO A 27 -1.53 12.81 3.63
N ARG A 28 -1.21 13.66 2.65
CA ARG A 28 -1.58 15.10 2.68
C ARG A 28 -3.09 15.32 2.59
N LYS A 29 -3.79 14.53 1.78
CA LYS A 29 -5.25 14.60 1.66
C LYS A 29 -5.92 14.08 2.93
N ILE A 30 -5.38 13.01 3.51
CA ILE A 30 -5.81 12.47 4.80
C ILE A 30 -5.67 13.52 5.90
N GLN A 31 -4.52 14.21 5.96
CA GLN A 31 -4.29 15.31 6.90
C GLN A 31 -5.33 16.42 6.73
N ALA A 32 -5.56 16.88 5.49
CA ALA A 32 -6.52 17.95 5.20
C ALA A 32 -7.95 17.56 5.64
N GLN A 33 -8.40 16.34 5.33
CA GLN A 33 -9.71 15.85 5.75
C GLN A 33 -9.83 15.78 7.28
N LEU A 34 -8.81 15.28 7.97
CA LEU A 34 -8.82 15.23 9.44
C LEU A 34 -8.81 16.62 10.06
N CYS A 35 -8.04 17.57 9.53
CA CYS A 35 -8.04 18.95 10.00
C CYS A 35 -9.42 19.60 9.82
N ASN A 36 -10.09 19.35 8.70
CA ASN A 36 -11.42 19.92 8.43
C ASN A 36 -12.52 19.32 9.30
N GLN A 37 -12.39 18.05 9.70
CA GLN A 37 -13.42 17.35 10.49
C GLN A 37 -13.24 17.55 12.00
N ARG A 38 -12.03 17.87 12.47
CA ARG A 38 -11.78 18.09 13.89
C ARG A 38 -12.25 19.48 14.33
N LYS A 39 -12.88 19.52 15.49
CA LYS A 39 -13.20 20.77 16.24
C LYS A 39 -12.15 21.11 17.30
N THR A 40 -10.98 20.47 17.29
CA THR A 40 -9.99 20.55 18.37
C THR A 40 -8.75 21.30 17.91
N ASP A 41 -8.17 22.14 18.77
CA ASP A 41 -6.93 22.91 18.50
C ASP A 41 -5.64 22.07 18.43
N ARG A 42 -5.71 20.74 18.49
CA ARG A 42 -4.51 19.90 18.39
C ARG A 42 -3.97 19.87 16.95
N PRO A 43 -2.70 20.23 16.74
CA PRO A 43 -2.11 20.21 15.40
C PRO A 43 -1.92 18.77 14.91
N VAL A 44 -2.53 18.44 13.78
CA VAL A 44 -2.25 17.21 13.04
C VAL A 44 -1.14 17.50 12.04
N ILE A 45 0.03 16.89 12.23
CA ILE A 45 1.15 17.02 11.30
C ILE A 45 1.27 15.80 10.39
N LEU A 46 1.78 16.02 9.19
CA LEU A 46 1.92 14.99 8.16
C LEU A 46 2.74 13.78 8.63
N GLN A 47 3.79 13.99 9.42
CA GLN A 47 4.64 12.91 9.94
C GLN A 47 3.87 11.94 10.85
N ASP A 48 2.91 12.44 11.63
CA ASP A 48 2.11 11.60 12.52
C ASP A 48 1.13 10.75 11.70
N ILE A 49 0.55 11.32 10.64
CA ILE A 49 -0.26 10.58 9.66
C ILE A 49 0.56 9.49 8.99
N ASP A 50 1.75 9.82 8.48
CA ASP A 50 2.64 8.84 7.84
C ASP A 50 3.01 7.69 8.79
N ARG A 51 3.31 8.02 10.05
CA ARG A 51 3.61 7.01 11.08
C ARG A 51 2.40 6.13 11.35
N GLN A 52 1.21 6.72 11.45
CA GLN A 52 -0.02 5.99 11.73
C GLN A 52 -0.40 5.08 10.56
N VAL A 53 -0.30 5.56 9.32
CA VAL A 53 -0.52 4.75 8.10
C VAL A 53 0.46 3.57 8.05
N LYS A 54 1.75 3.82 8.34
CA LYS A 54 2.76 2.76 8.42
C LYS A 54 2.42 1.74 9.50
N LYS A 55 1.97 2.19 10.67
CA LYS A 55 1.55 1.31 11.77
C LYS A 55 0.36 0.45 11.36
N ILE A 56 -0.70 1.03 10.80
CA ILE A 56 -1.88 0.31 10.31
C ILE A 56 -1.48 -0.74 9.25
N LYS A 57 -0.67 -0.36 8.26
CA LYS A 57 -0.16 -1.29 7.26
C LYS A 57 0.66 -2.41 7.88
N LYS A 58 1.54 -2.08 8.83
CA LYS A 58 2.34 -3.07 9.55
C LYS A 58 1.43 -4.02 10.33
N ASP A 59 0.46 -3.53 11.09
CA ASP A 59 -0.46 -4.35 11.89
C ASP A 59 -1.32 -5.27 10.99
N LYS A 60 -1.75 -4.78 9.81
CA LYS A 60 -2.41 -5.59 8.78
C LYS A 60 -1.48 -6.67 8.19
N LEU A 61 -0.19 -6.37 8.04
CA LEU A 61 0.84 -7.26 7.52
C LEU A 61 1.46 -8.18 8.59
N GLN A 62 1.30 -7.92 9.88
CA GLN A 62 1.87 -8.75 10.95
C GLN A 62 1.30 -10.18 10.94
N VAL A 63 0.16 -10.39 10.26
CA VAL A 63 -0.44 -11.72 10.04
C VAL A 63 0.14 -12.42 8.79
N ARG A 64 0.72 -11.71 7.81
CA ARG A 64 1.22 -12.28 6.55
C ARG A 64 2.44 -11.53 6.01
N ARG A 65 3.56 -12.23 5.75
CA ARG A 65 4.69 -11.62 5.01
C ARG A 65 4.14 -11.01 3.71
N PRO A 66 4.47 -9.76 3.34
CA PRO A 66 3.86 -9.06 2.20
C PRO A 66 3.85 -9.87 0.90
N ILE A 67 4.90 -10.67 0.67
CA ILE A 67 5.02 -11.53 -0.49
C ILE A 67 4.01 -12.69 -0.50
N TYR A 68 3.68 -13.27 0.67
CA TYR A 68 2.68 -14.33 0.76
C TYR A 68 1.27 -13.77 0.56
N ALA A 69 0.95 -12.62 1.16
CA ALA A 69 -0.31 -11.93 0.92
C ALA A 69 -0.48 -11.59 -0.57
N LEU A 70 0.58 -11.10 -1.22
CA LEU A 70 0.57 -10.86 -2.67
C LEU A 70 0.29 -12.14 -3.47
N ILE A 71 1.01 -13.23 -3.18
CA ILE A 71 0.81 -14.51 -3.89
C ILE A 71 -0.61 -15.05 -3.70
N GLU A 72 -1.21 -14.91 -2.53
CA GLU A 72 -2.61 -15.29 -2.28
C GLU A 72 -3.57 -14.46 -3.11
N THR A 73 -3.43 -13.13 -3.11
CA THR A 73 -4.25 -12.24 -3.96
C THR A 73 -4.12 -12.58 -5.45
N LEU A 74 -2.91 -12.89 -5.92
CA LEU A 74 -2.70 -13.30 -7.32
C LEU A 74 -3.44 -14.60 -7.68
N LYS A 75 -3.56 -15.53 -6.71
CA LYS A 75 -4.34 -16.76 -6.89
C LYS A 75 -5.84 -16.48 -6.89
N GLU A 76 -6.32 -15.66 -5.96
CA GLU A 76 -7.73 -15.28 -5.83
C GLU A 76 -8.24 -14.55 -7.09
N GLU A 77 -7.44 -13.62 -7.61
CA GLU A 77 -7.78 -12.80 -8.78
C GLU A 77 -7.41 -13.48 -10.13
N HIS A 78 -7.07 -14.76 -10.12
CA HIS A 78 -6.73 -15.57 -11.30
C HIS A 78 -5.64 -14.97 -12.22
N PHE A 79 -4.67 -14.25 -11.64
CA PHE A 79 -3.51 -13.79 -12.37
C PHE A 79 -2.59 -14.96 -12.72
N VAL A 80 -1.91 -14.86 -13.86
CA VAL A 80 -0.81 -15.78 -14.18
C VAL A 80 0.46 -15.21 -13.56
N TRP A 81 1.12 -16.01 -12.72
CA TRP A 81 2.31 -15.57 -12.02
C TRP A 81 3.35 -16.69 -11.88
N SER A 82 4.61 -16.31 -11.74
CA SER A 82 5.72 -17.23 -11.46
C SER A 82 6.74 -16.53 -10.57
N SER A 83 7.41 -17.27 -9.69
CA SER A 83 8.42 -16.72 -8.77
C SER A 83 9.69 -17.57 -8.78
N ALA A 84 10.85 -16.94 -8.86
CA ALA A 84 12.11 -17.60 -8.55
C ALA A 84 12.41 -17.50 -7.05
N ARG A 85 13.08 -18.52 -6.51
CA ARG A 85 13.49 -18.58 -5.10
C ARG A 85 14.97 -18.91 -4.97
N ASP A 86 15.62 -18.40 -3.92
CA ASP A 86 16.98 -18.81 -3.54
C ASP A 86 16.98 -20.16 -2.81
N ALA A 87 18.16 -20.64 -2.40
CA ALA A 87 18.33 -21.91 -1.70
C ALA A 87 17.62 -21.92 -0.33
N GLU A 88 17.49 -20.75 0.29
CA GLU A 88 16.81 -20.52 1.55
C GLU A 88 15.29 -20.35 1.40
N GLY A 89 14.78 -20.38 0.17
CA GLY A 89 13.35 -20.30 -0.15
C GLY A 89 12.78 -18.87 -0.17
N HIS A 90 13.61 -17.83 -0.15
CA HIS A 90 13.20 -16.45 -0.34
C HIS A 90 12.89 -16.16 -1.80
N VAL A 91 11.82 -15.38 -2.06
CA VAL A 91 11.48 -14.94 -3.41
C VAL A 91 12.49 -13.91 -3.90
N THR A 92 13.18 -14.21 -4.99
CA THR A 92 14.21 -13.35 -5.61
C THR A 92 13.68 -12.60 -6.84
N SER A 93 12.69 -13.18 -7.53
CA SER A 93 12.00 -12.52 -8.64
C SER A 93 10.54 -12.96 -8.70
N LEU A 94 9.69 -12.09 -9.22
CA LEU A 94 8.26 -12.33 -9.39
C LEU A 94 7.82 -11.80 -10.76
N PHE A 95 7.22 -12.69 -11.55
CA PHE A 95 6.52 -12.35 -12.78
C PHE A 95 5.02 -12.42 -12.53
N VAL A 96 4.28 -11.41 -13.00
CA VAL A 96 2.83 -11.31 -12.87
C VAL A 96 2.26 -10.78 -14.17
N THR A 97 1.20 -11.40 -14.67
CA THR A 97 0.44 -10.92 -15.83
C THR A 97 -1.04 -11.23 -15.69
N HIS A 98 -1.88 -10.29 -16.12
CA HIS A 98 -3.32 -10.48 -16.13
C HIS A 98 -3.73 -11.33 -17.36
N PRO A 99 -4.69 -12.27 -17.25
CA PRO A 99 -5.08 -13.12 -18.38
C PRO A 99 -5.51 -12.34 -19.63
N LEU A 100 -6.14 -11.18 -19.45
CA LEU A 100 -6.47 -10.29 -20.59
C LEU A 100 -5.21 -9.77 -21.29
N SER A 101 -4.16 -9.43 -20.54
CA SER A 101 -2.89 -8.98 -21.11
C SER A 101 -2.27 -10.06 -21.99
N ILE A 102 -2.35 -11.33 -21.57
CA ILE A 102 -1.91 -12.48 -22.40
C ILE A 102 -2.72 -12.56 -23.69
N LYS A 103 -4.05 -12.49 -23.61
CA LYS A 103 -4.93 -12.52 -24.80
C LYS A 103 -4.62 -11.39 -25.78
N LEU A 104 -4.42 -10.18 -25.25
CA LEU A 104 -4.05 -9.02 -26.05
C LEU A 104 -2.66 -9.20 -26.69
N PHE A 105 -1.70 -9.77 -25.97
CA PHE A 105 -0.37 -10.06 -26.52
C PHE A 105 -0.42 -11.04 -27.69
N HIS A 106 -1.28 -12.06 -27.61
CA HIS A 106 -1.49 -13.00 -28.71
C HIS A 106 -2.25 -12.39 -29.90
N GLY A 107 -3.26 -11.55 -29.64
CA GLY A 107 -4.06 -10.93 -30.70
C GLY A 107 -3.40 -9.73 -31.37
N PHE A 108 -2.48 -9.06 -30.67
CA PHE A 108 -1.81 -7.85 -31.11
C PHE A 108 -0.31 -7.95 -30.74
N PRO A 109 0.52 -8.57 -31.58
CA PRO A 109 1.94 -8.78 -31.29
C PRO A 109 2.75 -7.47 -31.20
N HIS A 110 2.12 -6.34 -31.55
CA HIS A 110 2.68 -4.99 -31.44
C HIS A 110 2.39 -4.31 -30.08
N VAL A 111 1.75 -5.00 -29.12
CA VAL A 111 1.48 -4.44 -27.78
C VAL A 111 2.80 -4.20 -27.06
N ILE A 112 3.13 -2.91 -26.88
CA ILE A 112 4.33 -2.44 -26.20
C ILE A 112 4.19 -2.73 -24.71
N LEU A 113 5.09 -3.55 -24.16
CA LEU A 113 5.25 -3.68 -22.71
C LEU A 113 5.82 -2.36 -22.18
N MET A 114 4.97 -1.52 -21.60
CA MET A 114 5.40 -0.28 -20.96
C MET A 114 6.15 -0.62 -19.67
N GLY A 115 7.48 -0.47 -19.69
CA GLY A 115 8.31 -0.66 -18.51
C GLY A 115 7.98 0.41 -17.46
N CYS A 116 7.29 0.02 -16.39
CA CYS A 116 7.10 0.89 -15.23
C CYS A 116 8.37 0.85 -14.36
N THR A 117 9.35 1.71 -14.66
CA THR A 117 10.47 1.94 -13.76
C THR A 117 10.02 2.83 -12.60
N TYR A 118 9.86 2.24 -11.41
CA TYR A 118 9.60 3.03 -10.20
C TYR A 118 10.85 3.86 -9.87
N LYS A 119 10.73 5.19 -10.04
CA LYS A 119 11.76 6.14 -9.60
C LYS A 119 11.83 6.11 -8.07
N LYS A 120 12.88 5.53 -7.52
CA LYS A 120 13.15 5.56 -6.08
C LYS A 120 13.59 6.98 -5.71
N ASN A 121 12.79 7.70 -4.91
CA ASN A 121 13.23 8.94 -4.29
C ASN A 121 14.37 8.61 -3.30
N LYS A 122 15.51 9.30 -3.44
CA LYS A 122 16.57 9.35 -2.44
C LYS A 122 16.17 10.29 -1.30
#